data_AF-A0A7V9G5P2-F1
#
_entry.id   AF-A0A7V9G5P2-F1
#
_cell.length_a   1.000
_cell.length_b   1.000
_cell.length_c   1.000
_cell.angle_alpha   90.00
_cell.angle_beta   90.00
_cell.angle_gamma   90.00
#
_symmetry.space_group_name_H-M   'P 1'
#
loop_
_entity.id
_entity.type
_entity.pdbx_description
1 polymer ?
#
loop_
_entity_poly.entity_id
_entity_poly.type
_entity_poly.pdbx_seq_one_letter_code
_entity_poly.pdbx_strand_id
1 'polypeptide(L)'
;PAQCHQGPKFFSERARIALVPAFCLRRRAGESLLFVGRPLAAGGELDRTQLAMDWCAAMIAAFPGQYFWQHRRFAGRIPAVPGRAREPWRERGLGLLAIGADEAAEIYAR
;
A
#
# COMPACT_ATOMS: atom_id res chain seq x y z
N PRO A 1 -3.77 -4.96 -12.21
CA PRO A 1 -4.80 -4.15 -11.52
C PRO A 1 -5.94 -5.00 -10.93
N ALA A 2 -6.56 -4.53 -9.85
CA ALA A 2 -7.67 -5.21 -9.15
C ALA A 2 -8.61 -4.18 -8.49
N GLN A 3 -9.89 -4.52 -8.32
CA GLN A 3 -10.81 -3.67 -7.58
C GLN A 3 -10.45 -3.63 -6.09
N CYS A 4 -10.46 -2.44 -5.48
CA CYS A 4 -10.04 -2.23 -4.10
C CYS A 4 -11.15 -1.58 -3.30
N HIS A 5 -11.30 -2.00 -2.04
CA HIS A 5 -12.21 -1.34 -1.11
C HIS A 5 -11.69 0.08 -0.78
N GLN A 6 -12.58 1.07 -0.86
CA GLN A 6 -12.22 2.48 -0.67
C GLN A 6 -12.29 2.95 0.79
N GLY A 7 -12.63 2.08 1.74
CA GLY A 7 -12.77 2.43 3.16
C GLY A 7 -11.59 3.20 3.75
N PRO A 8 -10.33 2.74 3.60
CA PRO A 8 -9.17 3.47 4.13
C PRO A 8 -9.08 4.90 3.59
N LYS A 9 -9.28 5.09 2.28
CA LYS A 9 -9.35 6.43 1.65
C LYS A 9 -10.48 7.25 2.27
N PHE A 10 -11.69 6.70 2.29
CA PHE A 10 -12.89 7.38 2.80
C PHE A 10 -12.69 7.87 4.24
N PHE A 11 -12.25 7.00 5.15
CA PHE A 11 -12.07 7.38 6.56
C PHE A 11 -10.93 8.37 6.75
N SER A 12 -9.81 8.18 6.04
CA SER A 12 -8.69 9.11 6.09
C SER A 12 -9.08 10.52 5.63
N GLU A 13 -9.87 10.63 4.56
CA GLU A 13 -10.35 11.91 4.04
C GLU A 13 -11.43 12.53 4.93
N ARG A 14 -12.42 11.73 5.34
CA ARG A 14 -13.56 12.20 6.12
C ARG A 14 -13.18 12.68 7.51
N ALA A 15 -12.31 11.93 8.19
CA ALA A 15 -11.85 12.23 9.55
C ALA A 15 -10.54 13.04 9.57
N ARG A 16 -9.95 13.32 8.39
CA ARG A 16 -8.64 14.00 8.26
C ARG A 16 -7.53 13.33 9.07
N ILE A 17 -7.53 12.00 9.09
CA ILE A 17 -6.54 11.19 9.81
C ILE A 17 -5.51 10.61 8.84
N ALA A 18 -4.29 10.44 9.34
CA ALA A 18 -3.21 9.85 8.58
C ALA A 18 -3.49 8.38 8.24
N LEU A 19 -3.03 7.93 7.07
CA LEU A 19 -2.91 6.51 6.77
C LEU A 19 -1.56 6.02 7.25
N VAL A 20 -1.54 4.87 7.93
CA VAL A 20 -0.31 4.26 8.44
C VAL A 20 -0.18 2.87 7.84
N PRO A 21 0.83 2.60 7.00
CA PRO A 21 1.07 1.25 6.53
C PRO A 21 1.63 0.40 7.66
N ALA A 22 1.11 -0.80 7.82
CA ALA A 22 1.64 -1.76 8.77
C ALA A 22 1.47 -3.18 8.26
N PHE A 23 2.36 -4.06 8.67
CA PHE A 23 2.26 -5.50 8.41
C PHE A 23 2.86 -6.31 9.54
N CYS A 24 2.38 -7.54 9.66
CA CYS A 24 2.83 -8.48 10.66
C CYS A 24 3.45 -9.69 9.96
N LEU A 25 4.62 -10.13 10.42
CA LEU A 25 5.28 -11.34 9.93
C LEU A 25 5.38 -12.36 11.03
N ARG A 26 5.14 -13.64 10.71
CA ARG A 26 5.46 -14.73 11.63
C ARG A 26 6.94 -15.06 11.50
N ARG A 27 7.70 -14.87 12.59
CA ARG A 27 9.13 -15.22 12.62
C ARG A 27 9.33 -16.70 12.95
N ARG A 28 8.59 -17.22 13.94
CA ARG A 28 8.57 -18.64 14.35
C ARG A 28 7.26 -18.99 15.05
N ALA A 29 7.11 -20.22 15.53
CA ALA A 29 5.94 -20.60 16.31
C ALA A 29 5.80 -19.72 17.57
N GLY A 30 4.64 -19.11 17.75
CA GLY A 30 4.36 -18.22 18.87
C GLY A 30 5.00 -16.82 18.80
N GLU A 31 5.79 -16.50 17.77
CA GLU A 31 6.46 -15.18 17.66
C GLU A 31 6.10 -14.47 16.35
N SER A 32 5.63 -13.24 16.48
CA SER A 32 5.31 -12.35 15.36
C SER A 32 6.00 -11.00 15.51
N LEU A 33 6.36 -10.40 14.39
CA LEU A 33 6.97 -9.07 14.31
C LEU A 33 5.97 -8.12 13.65
N LEU A 34 5.66 -7.01 14.33
CA LEU A 34 4.85 -5.93 13.77
C LEU A 34 5.77 -4.84 13.26
N PHE A 35 5.58 -4.48 11.99
CA PHE A 35 6.26 -3.36 11.36
C PHE A 35 5.24 -2.27 11.07
N VAL A 36 5.55 -1.04 11.48
CA VAL A 36 4.73 0.14 11.27
C VAL A 36 5.57 1.15 10.50
N GLY A 37 5.09 1.54 9.33
CA GLY A 37 5.74 2.56 8.50
C GLY A 37 5.40 3.98 8.95
N ARG A 38 5.92 4.94 8.19
CA ARG A 38 5.70 6.37 8.43
C ARG A 38 4.24 6.73 8.11
N PRO A 39 3.54 7.45 9.02
CA PRO A 39 2.21 7.97 8.73
C PRO A 39 2.23 8.93 7.55
N LEU A 40 1.28 8.77 6.62
CA LEU A 40 1.01 9.74 5.58
C LEU A 40 -0.17 10.61 6.00
N ALA A 41 0.09 11.90 6.20
CA ALA A 41 -0.93 12.87 6.60
C ALA A 41 -2.11 12.90 5.62
N ALA A 42 -3.30 13.23 6.14
CA ALA A 42 -4.44 13.50 5.28
C ALA A 42 -4.22 14.81 4.52
N GLY A 43 -4.31 14.75 3.20
CA GLY A 43 -4.27 15.88 2.27
C GLY A 43 -3.82 15.43 0.88
N GLY A 44 -3.63 16.40 -0.03
CA GLY A 44 -3.01 16.21 -1.35
C GLY A 44 -3.91 15.56 -2.42
N GLU A 45 -3.40 15.59 -3.66
CA GLU A 45 -4.06 15.00 -4.85
C GLU A 45 -3.78 13.50 -5.02
N LEU A 46 -2.99 12.92 -4.12
CA LEU A 46 -2.63 11.51 -4.11
C LEU A 46 -3.86 10.60 -3.94
N ASP A 47 -4.10 9.70 -4.91
CA ASP A 47 -5.08 8.62 -4.72
C ASP A 47 -4.60 7.64 -3.65
N ARG A 48 -5.16 7.80 -2.45
CA ARG A 48 -4.86 6.96 -1.28
C ARG A 48 -5.17 5.48 -1.50
N THR A 49 -6.09 5.15 -2.41
CA THR A 49 -6.37 3.75 -2.75
C THR A 49 -5.16 3.12 -3.43
N GLN A 50 -4.60 3.82 -4.43
CA GLN A 50 -3.45 3.32 -5.17
C GLN A 50 -2.18 3.31 -4.31
N LEU A 51 -1.98 4.33 -3.48
CA LEU A 51 -0.91 4.38 -2.49
C LEU A 51 -0.94 3.17 -1.55
N ALA A 52 -2.11 2.88 -0.96
CA ALA A 52 -2.26 1.72 -0.07
C ALA A 52 -1.98 0.40 -0.80
N MET A 53 -2.34 0.32 -2.08
CA MET A 53 -2.02 -0.84 -2.91
C MET A 53 -0.54 -0.98 -3.22
N ASP A 54 0.18 0.12 -3.42
CA ASP A 54 1.63 0.10 -3.63
C ASP A 54 2.37 -0.31 -2.35
N TRP A 55 1.93 0.15 -1.18
CA TRP A 55 2.43 -0.36 0.09
C TRP A 55 2.20 -1.87 0.23
N CYS A 56 0.98 -2.35 -0.03
CA CYS A 56 0.67 -3.77 -0.03
C CYS A 56 1.56 -4.56 -1.00
N ALA A 57 1.75 -4.06 -2.22
CA ALA A 57 2.59 -4.71 -3.21
C ALA A 57 4.06 -4.78 -2.75
N ALA A 58 4.59 -3.71 -2.16
CA ALA A 58 5.95 -3.70 -1.60
C ALA A 58 6.11 -4.73 -0.47
N MET A 59 5.14 -4.81 0.44
CA MET A 59 5.15 -5.76 1.56
C MET A 59 5.05 -7.21 1.08
N ILE A 60 4.16 -7.50 0.13
CA ILE A 60 3.99 -8.83 -0.47
C ILE A 60 5.22 -9.23 -1.28
N ALA A 61 5.81 -8.31 -2.03
CA ALA A 61 7.03 -8.56 -2.81
C ALA A 61 8.22 -8.90 -1.91
N ALA A 62 8.33 -8.24 -0.75
CA ALA A 62 9.39 -8.52 0.21
C ALA A 62 9.20 -9.87 0.94
N PHE A 63 7.96 -10.25 1.24
CA PHE A 63 7.64 -11.45 2.02
C PHE A 63 6.52 -12.28 1.37
N PRO A 64 6.72 -12.84 0.16
CA PRO A 64 5.65 -13.49 -0.59
C PRO A 64 5.08 -14.71 0.15
N GLY A 65 5.89 -15.45 0.91
CA GLY A 65 5.45 -16.60 1.69
C GLY A 65 4.55 -16.27 2.89
N GLN A 66 4.39 -14.99 3.23
CA GLN A 66 3.56 -14.54 4.36
C GLN A 66 2.19 -14.01 3.90
N TYR A 67 1.97 -13.90 2.59
CA TYR A 67 0.69 -13.47 2.03
C TYR A 67 -0.26 -14.66 1.82
N PHE A 68 -1.54 -14.45 2.11
CA PHE A 68 -2.59 -15.46 1.93
C PHE A 68 -3.06 -15.55 0.47
N TRP A 69 -2.29 -16.25 -0.36
CA TRP A 69 -2.55 -16.42 -1.80
C TRP A 69 -3.84 -17.18 -2.14
N GLN A 70 -4.50 -17.81 -1.17
CA GLN A 70 -5.75 -18.56 -1.40
C GLN A 70 -6.91 -17.66 -1.83
N HIS A 71 -6.84 -16.36 -1.50
CA HIS A 71 -7.84 -15.39 -1.92
C HIS A 71 -7.76 -15.13 -3.43
N ARG A 72 -8.90 -15.26 -4.13
CA ARG A 72 -9.02 -15.01 -5.58
C ARG A 72 -9.02 -13.50 -5.91
N ARG A 73 -7.95 -12.79 -5.51
CA ARG A 73 -7.83 -11.31 -5.56
C ARG A 73 -8.02 -10.72 -6.95
N PHE A 74 -7.62 -11.45 -7.98
CA PHE A 74 -7.66 -11.03 -9.38
C PHE A 74 -8.77 -11.71 -10.19
N ALA A 75 -9.69 -12.44 -9.53
CA ALA A 75 -10.82 -13.04 -10.23
C ALA A 75 -11.87 -11.98 -10.62
N GLY A 76 -12.59 -12.24 -11.71
CA GLY A 76 -13.63 -11.36 -12.23
C GLY A 76 -13.10 -10.32 -13.20
N ARG A 77 -13.85 -9.21 -13.34
CA ARG A 77 -13.52 -8.16 -14.29
C ARG A 77 -12.34 -7.33 -13.80
N ILE A 78 -11.21 -7.47 -14.48
CA ILE A 78 -10.04 -6.60 -14.27
C ILE A 78 -10.44 -5.18 -14.72
N PRO A 79 -10.31 -4.17 -13.84
CA PRO A 79 -10.63 -2.80 -14.22
C PRO A 79 -9.67 -2.34 -15.32
N ALA A 80 -10.23 -1.72 -16.35
CA ALA A 80 -9.44 -1.03 -17.37
C ALA A 80 -8.89 0.26 -16.74
N VAL A 81 -7.65 0.18 -16.26
CA VAL A 81 -6.89 1.33 -15.77
C VAL A 81 -5.73 1.59 -16.73
N PRO A 82 -5.40 2.86 -17.00
CA PRO A 82 -4.21 3.19 -17.77
C PRO A 82 -2.96 2.53 -17.19
N GLY A 83 -2.03 2.14 -18.06
CA GLY A 83 -0.70 1.72 -17.62
C GLY A 83 -0.06 2.86 -16.83
N ARG A 84 0.58 2.52 -15.70
CA ARG A 84 1.36 3.50 -14.94
C ARG A 84 2.76 3.59 -15.55
N ALA A 85 3.27 4.80 -15.71
CA ALA A 85 4.65 5.02 -16.18
C ALA A 85 5.68 4.46 -15.19
N ARG A 86 5.32 4.41 -13.90
CA ARG A 86 6.18 3.94 -12.81
C ARG A 86 5.43 3.03 -11.85
N GLU A 87 6.19 2.15 -11.21
CA GLU A 87 5.71 1.21 -10.20
C GLU A 87 6.55 1.40 -8.92
N PRO A 88 6.21 2.41 -8.07
CA PRO A 88 7.04 2.78 -6.91
C PRO A 88 7.35 1.62 -5.96
N TRP A 89 6.41 0.67 -5.85
CA TRP A 89 6.57 -0.53 -5.04
C TRP A 89 7.66 -1.48 -5.55
N ARG A 90 7.94 -1.50 -6.86
CA ARG A 90 9.07 -2.26 -7.44
C ARG A 90 10.39 -1.53 -7.25
N GLU A 91 10.37 -0.22 -7.45
CA GLU A 91 11.58 0.62 -7.43
C GLU A 91 12.13 0.81 -6.01
N ARG A 92 11.25 1.00 -5.03
CA ARG A 92 11.61 1.34 -3.64
C ARG A 92 11.50 0.17 -2.67
N GLY A 93 10.72 -0.87 -3.00
CA GLY A 93 10.41 -1.97 -2.08
C GLY A 93 9.88 -1.47 -0.74
N LEU A 94 10.35 -2.06 0.37
CA LEU A 94 9.95 -1.64 1.73
C LEU A 94 10.37 -0.21 2.08
N GLY A 95 11.32 0.40 1.36
CA GLY A 95 11.66 1.81 1.53
C GLY A 95 10.47 2.74 1.29
N LEU A 96 9.49 2.30 0.50
CA LEU A 96 8.23 3.02 0.27
C LEU A 96 7.41 3.24 1.56
N LEU A 97 7.64 2.45 2.60
CA LEU A 97 6.93 2.57 3.88
C LEU A 97 7.53 3.65 4.79
N ALA A 98 8.71 4.20 4.46
CA ALA A 98 9.42 5.17 5.30
C ALA A 98 9.28 6.62 4.80
N ILE A 99 8.67 6.82 3.63
CA ILE A 99 8.60 8.13 2.96
C ILE A 99 7.61 9.08 3.65
N GLY A 100 7.90 10.38 3.60
CA GLY A 100 7.01 11.44 4.08
C GLY A 100 5.96 11.87 3.05
N ALA A 101 5.08 12.80 3.43
CA ALA A 101 4.04 13.32 2.55
C ALA A 101 4.58 14.02 1.29
N ASP A 102 5.61 14.85 1.45
CA ASP A 102 6.19 15.60 0.34
C ASP A 102 6.91 14.67 -0.66
N GLU A 103 7.64 13.69 -0.14
CA GLU A 103 8.31 12.67 -0.97
C GLU A 103 7.30 11.76 -1.67
N ALA A 104 6.20 11.40 -0.99
CA ALA A 104 5.10 10.69 -1.62
C ALA A 104 4.47 11.51 -2.74
N ALA A 105 4.29 12.83 -2.56
CA ALA A 105 3.78 13.67 -3.64
C ALA A 105 4.73 13.67 -4.85
N GLU A 106 6.04 13.77 -4.65
CA GLU A 106 7.02 13.72 -5.74
C GLU A 106 7.03 12.36 -6.48
N ILE A 107 6.99 11.26 -5.74
CA ILE A 107 7.02 9.90 -6.33
C ILE A 107 5.80 9.64 -7.21
N TYR A 108 4.64 10.22 -6.86
CA TYR A 108 3.36 9.97 -7.53
C TYR A 108 2.92 11.09 -8.49
N ALA A 109 3.61 12.23 -8.51
CA ALA A 109 3.35 13.32 -9.46
C ALA A 109 4.08 13.15 -10.81
N ARG A 110 4.97 12.15 -10.94
CA ARG A 110 5.78 11.85 -12.14
C ARG A 110 5.41 10.51 -12.75
#